data_AF-A0A2E8JSI4-F1
#
_entry.id   AF-A0A2E8JSI4-F1
#
_cell.length_a   1.000
_cell.length_b   1.000
_cell.length_c   1.000
_cell.angle_alpha   90.00
_cell.angle_beta   90.00
_cell.angle_gamma   90.00
#
_symmetry.space_group_name_H-M   'P 1'
#
loop_
_entity.id
_entity.type
_entity.pdbx_description
1 polymer ?
#
loop_
_entity_poly.entity_id
_entity_poly.type
_entity_poly.pdbx_seq_one_letter_code
_entity_poly.pdbx_strand_id
1 'polypeptide(L)'
;MFKEIVFTGVDSVRHFRPKRKAAVISILDYSERGYRPDLTEFAAVLLLEFEDVSDGAPILFGKELRDDAPIGQDRCPHNFEERFCTTRDAKLIHEFVERVSKDPRVNTLYIHCFAGQSRSAAVAQYFLEKYAGQVQDAGFGNRTTGAMNRRLYRLLGSTDPLRAGKEEG
;
A
#
# COMPACT_ATOMS: atom_id res chain seq x y z
N MET A 1 6.28 17.99 -2.87
CA MET A 1 5.17 17.04 -3.03
C MET A 1 5.33 16.32 -4.35
N PHE A 2 5.18 15.00 -4.39
CA PHE A 2 5.12 14.27 -5.66
C PHE A 2 3.87 14.71 -6.43
N LYS A 3 3.94 14.67 -7.76
CA LYS A 3 2.89 15.17 -8.67
C LYS A 3 1.96 14.06 -9.14
N GLU A 4 2.44 12.83 -9.10
CA GLU A 4 1.80 11.68 -9.72
C GLU A 4 1.79 10.49 -8.75
N ILE A 5 0.66 9.78 -8.73
CA ILE A 5 0.55 8.42 -8.17
C ILE A 5 0.29 7.46 -9.32
N VAL A 6 0.98 6.33 -9.30
CA VAL A 6 0.84 5.24 -10.26
C VAL A 6 0.61 3.96 -9.48
N PHE A 7 -0.43 3.20 -9.79
CA PHE A 7 -0.60 1.87 -9.23
C PHE A 7 -0.73 0.77 -10.28
N THR A 8 -0.04 -0.33 -10.05
CA THR A 8 0.10 -1.36 -11.09
C THR A 8 0.48 -2.73 -10.52
N GLY A 9 0.56 -3.73 -11.40
CA GLY A 9 0.99 -5.09 -11.08
C GLY A 9 2.50 -5.27 -11.19
N VAL A 10 3.03 -6.35 -10.63
CA VAL A 10 4.46 -6.69 -10.66
C VAL A 10 4.99 -6.74 -12.10
N ASP A 11 4.24 -7.33 -13.03
CA ASP A 11 4.68 -7.45 -14.42
C ASP A 11 4.90 -6.10 -15.07
N SER A 12 4.04 -5.11 -14.80
CA SER A 12 4.22 -3.76 -15.31
C SER A 12 5.47 -3.08 -14.74
N VAL A 13 5.74 -3.26 -13.44
CA VAL A 13 6.93 -2.66 -12.79
C VAL A 13 8.22 -3.26 -13.34
N ARG A 14 8.25 -4.57 -13.65
CA ARG A 14 9.43 -5.24 -14.24
C ARG A 14 9.88 -4.64 -15.56
N HIS A 15 8.94 -4.16 -16.37
CA HIS A 15 9.22 -3.56 -17.66
C HIS A 15 9.40 -2.04 -17.56
N PHE A 16 9.11 -1.46 -16.40
CA PHE A 16 9.27 -0.04 -16.17
C PHE A 16 10.71 0.26 -15.77
N ARG A 17 11.34 1.21 -16.46
CA ARG A 17 12.60 1.81 -16.01
C ARG A 17 12.30 3.09 -15.24
N PRO A 18 12.19 3.04 -13.90
CA PRO A 18 11.98 4.26 -13.13
C PRO A 18 13.18 5.18 -13.32
N LYS A 19 12.92 6.41 -13.76
CA LYS A 19 13.93 7.46 -13.63
C LYS A 19 14.15 7.69 -12.14
N ARG A 20 15.37 8.07 -11.72
CA ARG A 20 15.79 8.37 -10.31
C ARG A 20 14.99 9.48 -9.58
N LYS A 21 13.79 9.79 -10.05
CA LYS A 21 12.81 10.75 -9.51
C LYS A 21 11.54 10.04 -9.00
N ALA A 22 11.54 8.72 -8.93
CA ALA A 22 10.39 7.93 -8.48
C ALA A 22 10.65 7.29 -7.11
N ALA A 23 9.63 7.24 -6.25
CA ALA A 23 9.58 6.37 -5.08
C ALA A 23 8.63 5.20 -5.33
N VAL A 24 8.78 4.09 -4.61
CA VAL A 24 7.92 2.91 -4.76
C VAL A 24 7.50 2.29 -3.43
N ILE A 25 6.25 1.83 -3.39
CA ILE A 25 5.72 0.94 -2.36
C ILE A 25 5.45 -0.41 -3.02
N SER A 26 6.19 -1.45 -2.61
CA SER A 26 6.00 -2.83 -3.04
C SER A 26 5.22 -3.58 -1.98
N ILE A 27 4.05 -4.11 -2.33
CA ILE A 27 3.17 -4.86 -1.42
C ILE A 27 2.94 -6.25 -2.01
N LEU A 28 3.61 -7.25 -1.46
CA LEU A 28 3.47 -8.65 -1.88
C LEU A 28 3.08 -9.51 -0.68
N ASP A 29 2.62 -10.71 -0.89
CA ASP A 29 2.56 -11.71 0.18
C ASP A 29 3.83 -12.56 0.21
N TYR A 30 3.88 -13.52 1.14
CA TYR A 30 5.05 -14.37 1.30
C TYR A 30 5.31 -15.25 0.08
N SER A 31 4.24 -15.79 -0.54
CA SER A 31 4.32 -16.64 -1.72
C SER A 31 4.76 -15.85 -2.96
N GLU A 32 4.39 -14.57 -3.02
CA GLU A 32 4.67 -13.65 -4.12
C GLU A 32 6.08 -13.03 -4.05
N ARG A 33 6.81 -13.19 -2.94
CA ARG A 33 8.10 -12.51 -2.70
C ARG A 33 9.13 -12.74 -3.82
N GLY A 34 9.13 -13.93 -4.41
CA GLY A 34 10.04 -14.32 -5.50
C GLY A 34 9.77 -13.58 -6.80
N TYR A 35 8.62 -12.90 -6.91
CA TYR A 35 8.26 -12.14 -8.09
C TYR A 35 8.67 -10.67 -8.01
N ARG A 36 9.15 -10.19 -6.85
CA ARG A 36 9.52 -8.78 -6.66
C ARG A 36 10.52 -8.32 -7.75
N PRO A 37 10.21 -7.24 -8.49
CA PRO A 37 11.14 -6.68 -9.47
C PRO A 37 12.38 -6.12 -8.80
N ASP A 38 13.42 -5.85 -9.58
CA ASP A 38 14.54 -5.02 -9.11
C ASP A 38 14.04 -3.58 -8.88
N LEU A 39 14.22 -3.08 -7.65
CA LEU A 39 13.78 -1.75 -7.23
C LEU A 39 14.96 -0.81 -6.95
N THR A 40 16.19 -1.19 -7.29
CA THR A 40 17.41 -0.44 -6.98
C THR A 40 17.47 0.94 -7.64
N GLU A 41 16.76 1.16 -8.75
CA GLU A 41 16.74 2.44 -9.47
C GLU A 41 15.75 3.47 -8.89
N PHE A 42 14.87 3.08 -7.96
CA PHE A 42 13.97 4.01 -7.27
C PHE A 42 14.73 4.85 -6.24
N ALA A 43 14.34 6.12 -6.10
CA ALA A 43 14.93 7.04 -5.13
C ALA A 43 14.61 6.65 -3.67
N ALA A 44 13.47 6.00 -3.44
CA ALA A 44 13.06 5.47 -2.15
C ALA A 44 12.16 4.25 -2.35
N VAL A 45 12.31 3.26 -1.47
CA VAL A 45 11.57 1.99 -1.53
C VAL A 45 10.95 1.70 -0.16
N LEU A 46 9.69 1.31 -0.15
CA LEU A 46 9.03 0.65 0.97
C LEU A 46 8.63 -0.77 0.56
N LEU A 47 9.06 -1.75 1.34
CA LEU A 47 8.69 -3.16 1.14
C LEU A 47 7.71 -3.56 2.24
N LEU A 48 6.56 -4.07 1.83
CA LEU A 48 5.54 -4.61 2.71
C LEU A 48 5.19 -6.03 2.27
N GLU A 49 4.99 -6.88 3.26
CA GLU A 49 4.73 -8.31 3.07
C GLU A 49 3.50 -8.73 3.86
N PHE A 50 2.34 -8.80 3.21
CA PHE A 50 1.08 -9.26 3.81
C PHE A 50 0.07 -9.74 2.76
N GLU A 51 -0.83 -10.60 3.21
CA GLU A 51 -1.89 -11.24 2.45
C GLU A 51 -2.90 -10.25 1.85
N ASP A 52 -3.44 -10.60 0.68
CA ASP A 52 -4.51 -9.86 0.04
C ASP A 52 -5.90 -10.19 0.61
N VAL A 53 -6.03 -10.05 1.93
CA VAL A 53 -7.25 -10.39 2.66
C VAL A 53 -8.01 -9.11 2.97
N SER A 54 -9.29 -9.09 2.61
CA SER A 54 -10.24 -8.02 2.89
C SER A 54 -11.17 -8.43 4.04
N ASP A 55 -11.84 -7.47 4.69
CA ASP A 55 -12.71 -7.71 5.85
C ASP A 55 -13.88 -8.69 5.55
N GLY A 56 -14.20 -8.93 4.27
CA GLY A 56 -15.24 -9.88 3.85
C GLY A 56 -14.76 -11.31 3.57
N ALA A 57 -13.46 -11.59 3.71
CA ALA A 57 -12.95 -12.95 3.53
C ALA A 57 -13.42 -13.85 4.70
N PRO A 58 -13.75 -15.12 4.47
CA PRO A 58 -14.05 -16.05 5.55
C PRO A 58 -12.80 -16.20 6.40
N ILE A 59 -12.78 -15.54 7.56
CA ILE A 59 -11.72 -15.73 8.53
C ILE A 59 -11.88 -17.17 8.98
N LEU A 60 -10.95 -18.03 8.56
CA LEU A 60 -11.03 -19.49 8.58
C LEU A 60 -11.34 -20.14 9.94
N PHE A 61 -11.56 -19.34 10.99
CA PHE A 61 -11.88 -19.76 12.35
C PHE A 61 -12.91 -18.88 13.08
N GLY A 62 -13.66 -18.03 12.37
CA GLY A 62 -14.69 -17.18 12.99
C GLY A 62 -14.16 -16.16 14.01
N LYS A 63 -12.85 -15.88 14.00
CA LYS A 63 -12.23 -14.83 14.82
C LYS A 63 -12.09 -13.57 13.99
N GLU A 64 -12.42 -12.41 14.54
CA GLU A 64 -12.19 -11.14 13.85
C GLU A 64 -10.70 -10.86 13.66
N LEU A 65 -10.34 -10.27 12.52
CA LEU A 65 -8.98 -9.80 12.23
C LEU A 65 -8.73 -8.51 13.01
N ARG A 66 -7.96 -8.61 14.09
CA ARG A 66 -7.56 -7.46 14.90
C ARG A 66 -6.69 -6.50 14.09
N ASP A 67 -7.07 -5.23 14.13
CA ASP A 67 -6.33 -4.15 13.48
C ASP A 67 -4.98 -3.85 14.15
N ASP A 68 -4.88 -4.10 15.45
CA ASP A 68 -3.75 -3.82 16.34
C ASP A 68 -3.05 -5.11 16.83
N ALA A 69 -3.18 -6.19 16.06
CA ALA A 69 -2.61 -7.48 16.43
C ALA A 69 -1.11 -7.35 16.81
N PRO A 70 -0.70 -7.88 17.99
CA PRO A 70 0.71 -7.96 18.34
C PRO A 70 1.51 -8.73 17.28
N ILE A 71 2.80 -8.42 17.15
CA ILE A 71 3.69 -9.08 16.17
C ILE A 71 3.63 -10.60 16.36
N GLY A 72 3.33 -11.32 15.27
CA GLY A 72 3.24 -12.79 15.28
C GLY A 72 1.84 -13.32 15.60
N GLN A 73 0.91 -12.45 16.05
CA GLN A 73 -0.52 -12.77 16.18
C GLN A 73 -1.34 -12.33 14.95
N ASP A 74 -0.71 -11.63 14.02
CA ASP A 74 -1.24 -11.25 12.72
C ASP A 74 -1.06 -12.34 11.65
N ARG A 75 -0.63 -13.56 12.03
CA ARG A 75 -0.27 -14.64 11.09
C ARG A 75 -1.46 -15.45 10.59
N CYS A 76 -1.35 -15.95 9.35
CA CYS A 76 -2.31 -16.91 8.82
C CYS A 76 -2.23 -18.23 9.61
N PRO A 77 -3.35 -18.81 10.05
CA PRO A 77 -3.32 -20.03 10.86
C PRO A 77 -2.80 -21.27 10.12
N HIS A 78 -2.82 -21.23 8.79
CA HIS A 78 -2.39 -22.32 7.91
C HIS A 78 -0.98 -22.09 7.34
N ASN A 79 -0.46 -20.87 7.47
CA ASN A 79 0.87 -20.48 7.01
C ASN A 79 1.44 -19.38 7.91
N PHE A 80 2.29 -19.75 8.87
CA PHE A 80 2.87 -18.79 9.82
C PHE A 80 3.83 -17.78 9.19
N GLU A 81 4.25 -18.00 7.94
CA GLU A 81 5.05 -17.04 7.18
C GLU A 81 4.19 -15.90 6.61
N GLU A 82 2.90 -16.16 6.40
CA GLU A 82 1.93 -15.18 5.91
C GLU A 82 1.29 -14.41 7.05
N ARG A 83 0.93 -13.16 6.78
CA ARG A 83 0.31 -12.29 7.78
C ARG A 83 -0.74 -11.39 7.15
N PHE A 84 -1.68 -10.95 7.96
CA PHE A 84 -2.69 -9.97 7.59
C PHE A 84 -2.15 -8.54 7.72
N CYS A 85 -2.76 -7.61 7.00
CA CYS A 85 -2.45 -6.20 7.16
C CYS A 85 -2.99 -5.65 8.50
N THR A 86 -2.20 -4.79 9.11
CA THR A 86 -2.43 -4.21 10.44
C THR A 86 -2.29 -2.68 10.40
N THR A 87 -2.69 -2.01 11.48
CA THR A 87 -2.44 -0.57 11.71
C THR A 87 -0.96 -0.20 11.63
N ARG A 88 -0.04 -1.11 11.98
CA ARG A 88 1.40 -0.89 11.81
C ARG A 88 1.78 -0.70 10.35
N ASP A 89 1.22 -1.49 9.44
CA ASP A 89 1.47 -1.37 8.01
C ASP A 89 0.96 -0.03 7.47
N ALA A 90 -0.25 0.36 7.89
CA ALA A 90 -0.84 1.64 7.53
C ALA A 90 0.03 2.83 8.00
N LYS A 91 0.57 2.77 9.23
CA LYS A 91 1.50 3.78 9.76
C LYS A 91 2.79 3.86 8.95
N LEU A 92 3.42 2.73 8.62
CA LEU A 92 4.62 2.69 7.79
C LEU A 92 4.38 3.31 6.40
N ILE A 93 3.21 3.05 5.81
CA ILE A 93 2.80 3.66 4.54
C ILE A 93 2.68 5.18 4.69
N HIS A 94 1.99 5.68 5.72
CA HIS A 94 1.86 7.12 5.99
C HIS A 94 3.23 7.79 6.17
N GLU A 95 4.07 7.25 7.04
CA GLU A 95 5.41 7.77 7.30
C GLU A 95 6.27 7.81 6.03
N PHE A 96 6.19 6.76 5.21
CA PHE A 96 6.89 6.72 3.93
C PHE A 96 6.37 7.80 2.98
N VAL A 97 5.06 7.89 2.78
CA VAL A 97 4.44 8.84 1.85
C VAL A 97 4.69 10.29 2.29
N GLU A 98 4.57 10.60 3.57
CA GLU A 98 4.89 11.92 4.13
C GLU A 98 6.37 12.28 3.98
N ARG A 99 7.27 11.31 4.13
CA ARG A 99 8.70 11.54 3.93
C ARG A 99 9.02 11.80 2.45
N VAL A 100 8.51 10.99 1.53
CA VAL A 100 8.80 11.15 0.09
C VAL A 100 8.08 12.36 -0.52
N SER A 101 6.91 12.76 0.01
CA SER A 101 6.21 13.97 -0.44
C SER A 101 7.02 15.24 -0.17
N LYS A 102 7.91 15.23 0.83
CA LYS A 102 8.77 16.36 1.18
C LYS A 102 10.08 16.38 0.37
N ASP A 103 10.43 15.31 -0.33
CA ASP A 103 11.64 15.26 -1.16
C ASP A 103 11.40 15.90 -2.54
N PRO A 104 12.04 17.04 -2.87
CA PRO A 104 11.84 17.71 -4.16
C PRO A 104 12.38 16.93 -5.36
N ARG A 105 13.21 15.90 -5.13
CA ARG A 105 13.75 15.04 -6.19
C ARG A 105 12.74 13.99 -6.63
N VAL A 106 11.75 13.68 -5.79
CA VAL A 106 10.71 12.68 -6.06
C VAL A 106 9.48 13.35 -6.64
N ASN A 107 9.12 13.03 -7.88
CA ASN A 107 7.93 13.56 -8.54
C ASN A 107 6.82 12.51 -8.75
N THR A 108 7.12 11.22 -8.62
CA THR A 108 6.15 10.15 -8.86
C THR A 108 6.23 9.09 -7.77
N LEU A 109 5.08 8.68 -7.24
CA LEU A 109 4.93 7.57 -6.31
C LEU A 109 4.34 6.36 -7.03
N TYR A 110 5.11 5.28 -7.15
CA TYR A 110 4.64 4.00 -7.64
C TYR A 110 4.16 3.14 -6.49
N ILE A 111 3.07 2.41 -6.71
CA ILE A 111 2.52 1.47 -5.75
C ILE A 111 2.21 0.20 -6.52
N HIS A 112 2.81 -0.92 -6.15
CA HIS A 112 2.48 -2.17 -6.82
C HIS A 112 2.16 -3.27 -5.82
N CYS A 113 1.26 -4.14 -6.27
CA CYS A 113 1.12 -5.47 -5.73
C CYS A 113 1.25 -6.47 -6.88
N PHE A 114 0.98 -7.75 -6.64
CA PHE A 114 1.14 -8.77 -7.68
C PHE A 114 0.27 -8.48 -8.92
N ALA A 115 -1.06 -8.45 -8.75
CA ALA A 115 -2.01 -8.19 -9.85
C ALA A 115 -2.27 -6.70 -10.12
N GLY A 116 -1.90 -5.81 -9.20
CA GLY A 116 -2.12 -4.38 -9.32
C GLY A 116 -3.56 -3.91 -9.14
N GLN A 117 -4.41 -4.67 -8.44
CA GLN A 117 -5.86 -4.41 -8.38
C GLN A 117 -6.40 -4.18 -6.96
N SER A 118 -5.81 -4.81 -5.95
CA SER A 118 -6.38 -4.83 -4.59
C SER A 118 -5.53 -4.04 -3.60
N ARG A 119 -4.40 -4.59 -3.16
CA ARG A 119 -3.49 -3.91 -2.20
C ARG A 119 -2.96 -2.57 -2.70
N SER A 120 -2.42 -2.52 -3.93
CA SER A 120 -1.89 -1.28 -4.49
C SER A 120 -2.99 -0.24 -4.78
N ALA A 121 -4.15 -0.70 -5.26
CA ALA A 121 -5.30 0.17 -5.50
C ALA A 121 -5.82 0.81 -4.21
N ALA A 122 -5.83 0.09 -3.08
CA ALA A 122 -6.25 0.65 -1.79
C ALA A 122 -5.36 1.82 -1.35
N VAL A 123 -4.04 1.65 -1.45
CA VAL A 123 -3.09 2.72 -1.11
C VAL A 123 -3.22 3.89 -2.07
N ALA A 124 -3.34 3.62 -3.38
CA ALA A 124 -3.49 4.66 -4.38
C ALA A 124 -4.77 5.46 -4.20
N GLN A 125 -5.91 4.80 -4.04
CA GLN A 125 -7.21 5.44 -3.79
C GLN A 125 -7.12 6.37 -2.59
N TYR A 126 -6.58 5.87 -1.47
CA TYR A 126 -6.50 6.63 -0.24
C TYR A 126 -5.69 7.93 -0.41
N PHE A 127 -4.51 7.88 -1.06
CA PHE A 127 -3.67 9.08 -1.22
C PHE A 127 -4.14 10.01 -2.35
N LEU A 128 -4.80 9.50 -3.38
CA LEU A 128 -5.46 10.33 -4.38
C LEU A 128 -6.58 11.17 -3.75
N GLU A 129 -7.34 10.60 -2.83
CA GLU A 129 -8.35 11.34 -2.06
C GLU A 129 -7.72 12.31 -1.05
N LYS A 130 -6.71 11.86 -0.29
CA LYS A 130 -6.03 12.68 0.73
C LYS A 130 -5.35 13.92 0.12
N TYR A 131 -4.77 13.79 -1.06
CA TYR A 131 -4.09 14.88 -1.76
C TYR A 131 -4.87 15.37 -2.99
N ALA A 132 -6.20 15.28 -2.95
CA ALA A 132 -7.07 15.74 -4.03
C ALA A 132 -6.73 17.17 -4.45
N GLY A 133 -6.54 17.38 -5.76
CA GLY A 133 -6.15 18.67 -6.35
C GLY A 133 -4.65 18.99 -6.31
N GLN A 134 -3.83 18.18 -5.61
CA GLN A 134 -2.37 18.35 -5.54
C GLN A 134 -1.61 17.24 -6.28
N VAL A 135 -2.23 16.07 -6.41
CA VAL A 135 -1.65 14.89 -7.07
C VAL A 135 -2.59 14.43 -8.18
N GLN A 136 -2.02 14.01 -9.30
CA GLN A 136 -2.74 13.43 -10.42
C GLN A 136 -2.59 11.92 -10.42
N ASP A 137 -3.65 11.22 -10.83
CA ASP A 137 -3.51 9.86 -11.33
C ASP A 137 -2.82 9.95 -12.70
N ALA A 138 -1.63 9.33 -12.82
CA ALA A 138 -0.87 9.37 -14.07
C ALA A 138 -1.53 8.56 -15.20
N GLY A 139 -2.61 7.82 -14.91
CA GLY A 139 -3.39 7.07 -15.90
C GLY A 139 -2.66 5.87 -16.54
N PHE A 140 -1.46 5.55 -16.03
CA PHE A 140 -0.64 4.40 -16.37
C PHE A 140 -0.90 3.27 -15.36
N GLY A 141 -1.47 2.14 -15.81
CA GLY A 141 -1.82 1.01 -14.94
C GLY A 141 -3.32 0.71 -14.91
N ASN A 142 -3.79 0.06 -13.84
CA ASN A 142 -5.22 -0.13 -13.63
C ASN A 142 -5.86 1.23 -13.33
N ARG A 143 -6.99 1.53 -13.96
CA ARG A 143 -7.69 2.83 -13.79
C ARG A 143 -8.82 2.77 -12.78
N THR A 144 -9.07 1.61 -12.21
CA THR A 144 -10.19 1.39 -11.31
C THR A 144 -9.67 0.87 -9.99
N THR A 145 -10.16 1.50 -8.92
CA THR A 145 -9.92 1.07 -7.54
C THR A 145 -11.12 0.28 -7.01
N GLY A 146 -12.03 -0.14 -7.88
CA GLY A 146 -13.25 -0.86 -7.50
C GLY A 146 -12.99 -2.23 -6.84
N ALA A 147 -11.82 -2.82 -7.10
CA ALA A 147 -11.38 -4.07 -6.48
C ALA A 147 -10.40 -3.85 -5.29
N MET A 148 -10.30 -2.63 -4.77
CA MET A 148 -9.33 -2.31 -3.71
C MET A 148 -9.51 -3.15 -2.45
N ASN A 149 -8.40 -3.42 -1.76
CA ASN A 149 -8.40 -4.04 -0.45
C ASN A 149 -9.05 -3.11 0.58
N ARG A 150 -10.33 -3.37 0.92
CA ARG A 150 -11.12 -2.51 1.81
C ARG A 150 -10.54 -2.40 3.21
N ARG A 151 -9.95 -3.49 3.71
CA ARG A 151 -9.31 -3.51 5.03
C ARG A 151 -8.13 -2.54 5.06
N LEU A 152 -7.22 -2.66 4.10
CA LEU A 152 -6.06 -1.76 4.01
C LEU A 152 -6.48 -0.30 3.86
N TYR A 153 -7.46 -0.02 3.01
CA TYR A 153 -8.01 1.34 2.84
C TYR A 153 -8.60 1.88 4.16
N ARG A 154 -9.40 1.08 4.88
CA ARG A 154 -9.97 1.44 6.19
C ARG A 154 -8.87 1.70 7.23
N LEU A 155 -7.86 0.83 7.29
CA LEU A 155 -6.72 0.99 8.19
C LEU A 155 -5.97 2.29 7.92
N LEU A 156 -5.68 2.61 6.65
CA LEU A 156 -5.06 3.88 6.24
C LEU A 156 -5.87 5.09 6.72
N GLY A 157 -7.20 5.04 6.60
CA GLY A 157 -8.09 6.09 7.09
C GLY A 157 -8.08 6.24 8.62
N SER A 158 -8.07 5.12 9.36
CA SER A 158 -8.06 5.11 10.82
C SER A 158 -6.75 5.57 11.45
N THR A 159 -5.63 5.40 10.74
CA THR A 159 -4.30 5.81 11.21
C THR A 159 -3.87 7.17 10.68
N ASP A 160 -4.78 7.91 10.02
CA ASP A 160 -4.46 9.24 9.49
C ASP A 160 -4.27 10.24 10.65
N PRO A 161 -3.06 10.78 10.87
CA PRO A 161 -2.79 11.69 11.98
C PRO A 161 -3.68 12.95 11.95
N LEU A 162 -4.14 13.36 10.76
CA LEU A 162 -4.99 14.53 10.57
C LEU A 162 -6.47 14.28 10.89
N ARG A 163 -6.91 13.01 10.91
CA ARG A 163 -8.29 12.64 11.29
C ARG A 163 -8.42 12.37 12.78
N ALA A 164 -7.37 11.86 13.43
CA ALA A 164 -7.37 11.57 14.86
C ALA A 164 -7.63 12.81 15.75
N GLY A 165 -7.31 14.02 15.27
CA GLY A 165 -7.54 15.27 16.02
C GLY A 165 -8.94 15.90 15.86
N LYS A 166 -9.88 15.27 15.14
CA LYS A 166 -11.24 15.81 14.91
C LYS A 166 -12.33 15.17 15.78
N GLU A 167 -12.03 14.14 16.56
CA GLU A 167 -13.02 13.42 17.38
C GLU A 167 -12.99 13.80 18.88
N GLU A 168 -12.18 14.79 19.28
CA GLU A 168 -12.10 15.29 20.67
C GLU A 168 -12.77 16.68 20.87
N GLY A 169 -13.73 17.06 20.02
CA GLY A 169 -14.41 18.37 20.06
C GLY A 169 -15.91 18.28 20.30
#